data_AF-A0A954NSW3-F1
#
_entry.id   AF-A0A954NSW3-F1
#
_cell.length_a   1.000
_cell.length_b   1.000
_cell.length_c   1.000
_cell.angle_alpha   90.00
_cell.angle_beta   90.00
_cell.angle_gamma   90.00
#
_symmetry.space_group_name_H-M   'P 1'
#
loop_
_entity.id
_entity.type
_entity.pdbx_description
1 polymer ?
#
loop_
_entity_poly.entity_id
_entity_poly.type
_entity_poly.pdbx_seq_one_letter_code
_entity_poly.pdbx_strand_id
1 'polypeptide(L)' 'MSQLIMIRHGQASFLEDDYDVLSPRGEEQAIRLGQHWCETGLRVDEVYTGPRLRQRRTAELVG' A
#
# COMPACT_ATOMS: atom_id res chain seq x y z
N MET A 1 -11.69 12.29 -18.10
CA MET A 1 -10.29 11.87 -18.30
C MET A 1 -10.00 10.79 -17.30
N SER A 2 -9.45 9.66 -17.72
CA SER A 2 -9.17 8.54 -16.82
C SER A 2 -7.74 8.61 -16.31
N GLN A 3 -7.52 8.22 -15.05
CA GLN A 3 -6.20 8.16 -14.43
C GLN A 3 -5.95 6.73 -13.93
N LEU A 4 -4.72 6.24 -14.11
CA LEU A 4 -4.26 4.99 -13.51
C LEU A 4 -3.12 5.34 -12.54
N ILE A 5 -3.34 5.05 -11.26
CA ILE A 5 -2.37 5.34 -10.19
C ILE A 5 -1.67 4.03 -9.84
N MET A 6 -0.36 4.00 -10.03
CA MET A 6 0.46 2.83 -9.72
C MET A 6 1.29 3.10 -8.48
N ILE A 7 1.09 2.27 -7.46
CA ILE A 7 1.86 2.31 -6.22
C ILE A 7 2.62 0.99 -6.04
N ARG A 8 3.86 1.10 -5.57
CA ARG A 8 4.61 -0.06 -5.10
C ARG A 8 4.12 -0.39 -3.68
N HIS A 9 4.13 -1.68 -3.33
CA HIS A 9 3.91 -2.10 -1.94
C HIS A 9 4.87 -1.37 -0.98
N GLY A 10 4.46 -1.17 0.27
CA GLY A 10 5.31 -0.64 1.33
C GLY A 10 6.57 -1.50 1.52
N GLN A 11 7.58 -0.97 2.20
CA GLN A 11 8.84 -1.68 2.41
C GLN A 11 8.60 -3.10 2.99
N ALA A 12 9.19 -4.11 2.35
CA ALA A 12 9.13 -5.50 2.83
C ALA A 12 10.12 -5.73 3.99
N SER A 13 9.87 -6.77 4.77
CA SER A 13 10.80 -7.24 5.81
C SER A 13 11.96 -8.00 5.17
N PHE A 14 13.08 -7.31 4.92
CA PHE A 14 14.24 -7.86 4.18
C PHE A 14 15.06 -8.90 4.98
N LEU A 15 14.87 -9.00 6.30
CA LEU A 15 15.67 -9.87 7.20
C LEU A 15 14.81 -10.82 8.06
N GLU A 16 13.49 -10.81 7.88
CA GLU A 16 12.59 -11.70 8.61
C GLU A 16 12.45 -13.03 7.86
N ASP A 17 12.17 -14.11 8.58
CA ASP A 17 11.92 -15.44 7.99
C ASP A 17 10.76 -15.41 6.98
N ASP A 18 9.79 -14.52 7.19
CA ASP A 18 8.73 -14.23 6.23
C ASP A 18 9.04 -12.94 5.44
N TYR A 19 9.70 -13.10 4.29
CA TYR A 19 9.97 -11.99 3.38
C TYR A 19 8.71 -11.42 2.71
N ASP A 20 7.57 -12.14 2.72
CA ASP A 20 6.37 -11.69 2.04
C ASP A 20 5.49 -10.75 2.88
N VAL A 21 5.95 -10.32 4.06
CA VAL A 21 5.26 -9.30 4.87
C VAL A 21 5.87 -7.90 4.74
N LEU A 22 5.08 -6.89 5.12
CA LEU A 22 5.59 -5.53 5.31
C LEU A 22 6.45 -5.46 6.56
N SER A 23 7.47 -4.62 6.51
CA SER A 23 8.16 -4.20 7.73
C SER A 23 7.31 -3.18 8.49
N PRO A 24 7.61 -2.89 9.77
CA PRO A 24 6.92 -1.82 10.50
C PRO A 24 6.94 -0.47 9.76
N ARG A 25 8.06 -0.18 9.08
CA ARG A 25 8.17 1.01 8.21
C ARG A 25 7.29 0.91 6.98
N GLY A 26 7.16 -0.28 6.40
CA GLY A 26 6.27 -0.52 5.25
C GLY A 26 4.80 -0.31 5.60
N GLU A 27 4.37 -0.69 6.79
CA GLU A 27 3.03 -0.40 7.28
C GLU A 27 2.81 1.11 7.48
N GLU A 28 3.76 1.81 8.10
CA GLU A 28 3.69 3.27 8.28
C GLU A 28 3.63 4.01 6.93
N GLN A 29 4.39 3.55 5.93
CA GLN A 29 4.33 4.11 4.57
C GLN A 29 2.94 3.98 3.95
N ALA A 30 2.29 2.82 4.10
CA ALA A 30 0.95 2.59 3.57
C ALA A 30 -0.10 3.48 4.26
N ILE A 31 -0.03 3.59 5.59
CA ILE A 31 -0.93 4.45 6.38
C ILE A 31 -0.79 5.92 5.98
N ARG A 32 0.44 6.42 5.87
CA ARG A 32 0.72 7.82 5.47
C ARG A 32 0.23 8.12 4.05
N LEU A 33 0.31 7.14 3.15
CA LEU A 33 -0.22 7.28 1.80
C LEU A 33 -1.75 7.45 1.82
N GLY A 34 -2.47 6.61 2.57
CA GLY A 34 -3.92 6.73 2.75
C GLY A 34 -4.33 8.08 3.34
N GLN A 35 -3.62 8.53 4.40
CA GLN A 35 -3.83 9.84 5.00
C GLN A 35 -3.65 10.98 3.99
N HIS A 36 -2.57 10.94 3.20
CA HIS A 36 -2.31 11.94 2.18
C HIS A 36 -3.40 11.98 1.09
N TRP A 37 -3.92 10.82 0.67
CA TRP A 37 -5.01 10.75 -0.30
C TRP A 37 -6.32 11.31 0.25
N CYS A 38 -6.64 11.03 1.50
CA CYS A 38 -7.76 11.65 2.20
C CYS A 38 -7.62 13.19 2.28
N GLU A 39 -6.45 13.69 2.66
CA GLU A 39 -6.16 15.12 2.76
C GLU A 39 -6.25 15.85 1.41
N THR A 40 -5.82 15.18 0.34
CA THR A 40 -5.86 15.74 -1.03
C THR A 40 -7.21 15.53 -1.73
N GLY A 41 -8.13 14.78 -1.11
CA GLY A 41 -9.44 14.48 -1.68
C GLY A 41 -9.39 13.54 -2.89
N LEU A 42 -8.33 12.73 -3.02
CA LEU A 42 -8.22 11.75 -4.08
C LEU A 42 -9.31 10.67 -3.88
N ARG A 43 -10.08 10.41 -4.95
CA ARG A 43 -11.09 9.35 -4.99
C ARG A 43 -10.66 8.30 -6.01
N VAL A 44 -10.76 7.03 -5.62
CA VAL A 44 -10.45 5.89 -6.46
C VAL A 44 -11.72 5.08 -6.64
N ASP A 45 -12.09 4.83 -7.89
CA ASP A 45 -13.29 4.06 -8.22
C ASP A 45 -13.05 2.54 -8.08
N GLU A 46 -11.83 2.09 -8.38
CA GLU A 46 -11.46 0.67 -8.41
C GLU A 46 -10.03 0.47 -7.90
N VAL A 47 -9.83 -0.55 -7.04
CA VAL A 47 -8.51 -0.88 -6.47
C VAL A 47 -8.12 -2.31 -6.86
N TYR A 48 -6.89 -2.46 -7.36
CA TYR A 48 -6.32 -3.75 -7.74
C TYR A 48 -5.04 -4.02 -6.98
N THR A 49 -4.87 -5.26 -6.52
CA THR A 49 -3.68 -5.73 -5.82
C THR A 49 -3.21 -7.05 -6.42
N GLY A 50 -1.89 -7.25 -6.43
CA GLY A 50 -1.32 -8.57 -6.74
C GLY A 50 -1.52 -9.58 -5.60
N PRO A 51 -1.09 -10.84 -5.80
CA PRO A 51 -1.42 -11.94 -4.89
C PRO A 51 -0.59 -11.95 -3.60
N ARG A 52 0.52 -11.21 -3.52
CA ARG A 52 1.47 -11.29 -2.39
C ARG A 52 0.93 -10.62 -1.13
N LEU A 53 1.30 -11.13 0.04
CA LEU A 53 0.82 -10.64 1.33
C LEU A 53 1.14 -9.15 1.52
N ARG A 54 2.38 -8.73 1.27
CA ARG A 54 2.77 -7.31 1.33
C ARG A 54 2.00 -6.40 0.37
N GLN A 55 1.53 -6.90 -0.77
CA GLN A 55 0.72 -6.11 -1.71
C GLN A 55 -0.68 -5.89 -1.13
N ARG A 56 -1.34 -6.98 -0.72
CA ARG A 56 -2.68 -6.93 -0.10
C ARG A 56 -2.67 -6.10 1.18
N ARG A 57 -1.66 -6.30 2.03
CA ARG A 57 -1.50 -5.54 3.27
C ARG A 57 -1.28 -4.06 3.04
N THR A 58 -0.55 -3.68 1.98
CA THR A 58 -0.42 -2.26 1.60
C THR A 58 -1.79 -1.69 1.23
N ALA A 59 -2.56 -2.38 0.38
CA ALA A 59 -3.89 -1.92 -0.02
C ALA A 59 -4.84 -1.79 1.18
N GLU A 60 -4.86 -2.77 2.09
CA GLU A 60 -5.66 -2.72 3.33
C GLU A 60 -5.34 -1.51 4.21
N LEU A 61 -4.06 -1.13 4.32
CA LEU A 61 -3.61 -0.04 5.18
C LEU A 61 -3.80 1.35 4.55
N VAL A 62 -3.80 1.43 3.22
CA VAL A 62 -4.08 2.67 2.49
C VAL A 62 -5.57 3.04 2.60
N GLY A 63 -6.46 2.04 2.61
CA GLY A 63 -7.91 2.22 2.61
C GLY A 63 -8.50 2.27 1.20
#